data_AF-A0A9E2Z841-F1
#
_entry.id   AF-A0A9E2Z841-F1
#
_cell.length_a   1.000
_cell.length_b   1.000
_cell.length_c   1.000
_cell.angle_alpha   90.00
_cell.angle_beta   90.00
_cell.angle_gamma   90.00
#
_symmetry.space_group_name_H-M   'P 1'
#
loop_
_entity.id
_entity.type
_entity.pdbx_description
1 polymer ?
#
loop_
_entity_poly.entity_id
_entity_poly.type
_entity_poly.pdbx_seq_one_letter_code
_entity_poly.pdbx_strand_id
1 'polypeptide(L)'
;MYGTHADEVRAFLRDVLGFSHVDAGDGWLIFAMPPAELAVHPAEKPACELYLMCDDIESTVAELTAKGVEFTKPVSDQGWGLLTALALPGGAELGLYEPRHPV
;
A
#
# COMPACT_ATOMS: atom_id res chain seq x y z
N MET A 1 8.77 5.55 1.03
CA MET A 1 8.41 5.42 2.46
C MET A 1 9.66 5.27 3.30
N TYR A 2 9.63 5.67 4.58
CA TYR A 2 10.71 5.48 5.54
C TYR A 2 10.17 4.64 6.71
N GLY A 3 10.95 3.69 7.20
CA GLY A 3 10.52 2.77 8.26
C GLY A 3 11.63 2.51 9.26
N THR A 4 11.25 2.35 10.53
CA THR A 4 12.16 1.99 11.62
C THR A 4 12.51 0.50 11.64
N HIS A 5 11.74 -0.33 10.93
CA HIS A 5 11.91 -1.78 10.80
C HIS A 5 12.07 -2.16 9.32
N ALA A 6 13.01 -1.51 8.63
CA ALA A 6 13.12 -1.55 7.17
C ALA A 6 13.26 -2.96 6.59
N ASP A 7 14.02 -3.85 7.23
CA ASP A 7 14.24 -5.21 6.71
C ASP A 7 13.00 -6.09 6.82
N GLU A 8 12.22 -5.95 7.90
CA GLU A 8 10.93 -6.64 8.04
C GLU A 8 9.92 -6.13 7.02
N VAL A 9 9.87 -4.81 6.79
CA VAL A 9 9.01 -4.21 5.77
C VAL A 9 9.39 -4.71 4.38
N ARG A 10 10.69 -4.78 4.05
CA ARG A 10 11.18 -5.34 2.77
C ARG A 10 10.77 -6.80 2.60
N ALA A 11 10.91 -7.61 3.65
CA ALA A 11 10.48 -9.00 3.64
C ALA A 11 8.96 -9.11 3.42
N PHE A 12 8.16 -8.28 4.10
CA PHE A 12 6.72 -8.23 3.91
C PHE A 12 6.33 -7.90 2.46
N LEU A 13 6.92 -6.86 1.87
CA LEU A 13 6.63 -6.47 0.48
C LEU A 13 7.02 -7.56 -0.54
N ARG A 14 8.14 -8.25 -0.30
CA ARG A 14 8.62 -9.33 -1.16
C ARG A 14 7.80 -10.62 -1.01
N ASP A 15 7.64 -11.10 0.22
CA ASP A 15 7.20 -12.45 0.51
C ASP A 15 5.67 -12.54 0.69
N VAL A 16 5.05 -11.47 1.21
CA VAL A 16 3.61 -11.42 1.47
C VAL A 16 2.85 -10.75 0.33
N LEU A 17 3.29 -9.54 -0.07
CA LEU A 17 2.67 -8.83 -1.20
C LEU A 17 3.19 -9.30 -2.57
N GLY A 18 4.28 -10.08 -2.60
CA GLY A 18 4.77 -10.70 -3.83
C GLY A 18 5.38 -9.72 -4.83
N PHE A 19 5.83 -8.54 -4.38
CA PHE A 19 6.33 -7.52 -5.30
C PHE A 19 7.68 -7.93 -5.92
N SER A 20 7.74 -7.78 -7.24
CA SER A 20 9.01 -7.88 -7.98
C SER A 20 9.96 -6.78 -7.52
N HIS A 21 11.25 -7.09 -7.44
CA HIS A 21 12.24 -6.13 -6.95
C HIS A 21 13.63 -6.40 -7.53
N VAL A 22 14.51 -5.42 -7.38
CA VAL A 22 15.95 -5.56 -7.55
C VAL A 22 16.64 -5.34 -6.20
N ASP A 23 17.81 -5.96 -6.03
CA ASP A 23 18.72 -5.65 -4.93
C ASP A 23 19.82 -4.71 -5.45
N ALA A 24 19.86 -3.49 -4.92
CA ALA A 24 20.86 -2.48 -5.28
C ALA A 24 22.18 -2.63 -4.50
N GLY A 25 22.38 -3.74 -3.78
CA GLY A 25 23.52 -4.04 -2.93
C GLY A 25 23.15 -4.02 -1.46
N ASP A 26 23.81 -4.89 -0.69
CA ASP A 26 23.69 -4.97 0.79
C ASP A 26 22.24 -5.06 1.31
N GLY A 27 21.35 -5.73 0.56
CA GLY A 27 19.94 -5.90 0.93
C GLY A 27 19.08 -4.65 0.69
N TRP A 28 19.57 -3.68 -0.07
CA TRP A 28 18.82 -2.50 -0.46
C TRP A 28 17.82 -2.82 -1.58
N LEU A 29 16.65 -3.32 -1.19
CA LEU A 29 15.62 -3.71 -2.16
C LEU A 29 14.86 -2.51 -2.72
N ILE A 30 14.67 -2.49 -4.04
CA ILE A 30 13.84 -1.54 -4.77
C ILE A 30 12.73 -2.32 -5.48
N PHE A 31 11.48 -2.03 -5.16
CA PHE A 31 10.32 -2.77 -5.64
C PHE A 31 9.72 -2.13 -6.89
N ALA A 32 9.34 -2.96 -7.85
CA ALA A 32 8.47 -2.58 -8.95
C ALA A 32 7.05 -2.38 -8.40
N MET A 33 6.41 -1.29 -8.79
CA MET A 33 5.06 -0.93 -8.33
C MET A 33 4.03 -1.18 -9.43
N PRO A 34 2.75 -1.43 -9.08
CA PRO A 34 1.66 -1.31 -10.04
C PRO A 34 1.61 0.08 -10.68
N PRO A 35 0.81 0.27 -11.75
CA PRO A 35 0.50 1.61 -12.27
C PRO A 35 0.12 2.57 -11.15
N ALA A 36 0.49 3.84 -11.32
CA ALA A 36 0.30 4.87 -10.32
C ALA A 36 -0.55 6.01 -10.86
N GLU A 37 -1.43 6.54 -10.02
CA GLU A 37 -2.16 7.78 -10.22
C GLU A 37 -1.63 8.87 -9.29
N LEU A 38 -1.79 10.13 -9.69
CA LEU A 38 -1.42 11.29 -8.89
C LEU A 38 -2.64 12.20 -8.69
N ALA A 39 -2.96 12.46 -7.43
CA ALA A 39 -3.94 13.45 -7.02
C ALA A 39 -3.28 14.53 -6.15
N VAL A 40 -3.81 15.76 -6.22
CA VAL A 40 -3.38 16.88 -5.38
C VAL A 40 -4.62 17.51 -4.76
N HIS A 41 -4.71 17.46 -3.43
CA HIS A 41 -5.83 18.02 -2.68
C HIS A 41 -5.39 19.26 -1.89
N PRO A 42 -6.29 20.24 -1.65
CA PRO A 42 -6.05 21.30 -0.68
C PRO A 42 -5.80 20.72 0.71
N ALA A 43 -4.77 21.19 1.41
CA ALA A 43 -4.43 20.73 2.76
C ALA A 43 -3.88 21.88 3.61
N GLU A 44 -4.09 21.82 4.93
CA GLU A 44 -3.52 22.79 5.88
C GLU A 44 -2.00 22.64 6.03
N LYS A 45 -1.49 21.42 5.80
CA LYS A 45 -0.07 21.08 5.89
C LYS A 45 0.32 20.18 4.72
N PRO A 46 1.55 20.30 4.20
CA PRO A 46 2.02 19.43 3.13
C PRO A 46 2.15 17.99 3.64
N ALA A 47 1.66 17.05 2.83
CA ALA A 47 1.78 15.61 3.04
C ALA A 47 1.92 14.90 1.68
N CYS A 48 2.46 13.69 1.70
CA CYS A 48 2.51 12.80 0.55
C CYS A 48 2.14 11.40 1.03
N GLU A 49 1.16 10.79 0.37
CA GLU A 49 0.62 9.49 0.72
C GLU A 49 0.85 8.52 -0.45
N LEU A 50 0.99 7.24 -0.12
CA LEU A 50 1.14 6.16 -1.08
C LEU A 50 0.01 5.16 -0.85
N TYR A 51 -0.69 4.83 -1.94
CA TYR A 51 -1.72 3.81 -1.97
C TYR A 51 -1.35 2.75 -3.01
N LEU A 52 -1.55 1.48 -2.67
CA LEU A 52 -1.53 0.39 -3.63
C LEU A 52 -2.88 0.36 -4.35
N MET A 53 -2.86 0.38 -5.68
CA MET A 53 -4.07 0.28 -6.50
C MET A 53 -4.50 -1.18 -6.66
N CYS A 54 -5.81 -1.40 -6.71
CA CYS A 54 -6.44 -2.67 -7.03
C CYS A 54 -7.75 -2.45 -7.80
N ASP A 55 -8.20 -3.48 -8.52
CA ASP A 55 -9.43 -3.42 -9.31
C ASP A 55 -10.70 -3.74 -8.49
N ASP A 56 -10.54 -4.48 -7.39
CA ASP A 56 -11.62 -4.87 -6.47
C ASP A 56 -11.04 -4.96 -5.04
N ILE A 57 -11.41 -3.98 -4.20
CA ILE A 57 -10.84 -3.85 -2.86
C ILE A 57 -11.32 -4.96 -1.92
N GLU A 58 -12.55 -5.44 -2.06
CA GLU A 58 -13.11 -6.47 -1.17
C GLU A 58 -12.44 -7.82 -1.43
N SER A 59 -12.29 -8.17 -2.72
CA SER A 59 -11.57 -9.37 -3.13
C SER A 59 -10.09 -9.31 -2.72
N THR A 60 -9.45 -8.13 -2.88
CA THR A 60 -8.04 -7.94 -2.50
C THR A 60 -7.84 -8.01 -0.98
N VAL A 61 -8.74 -7.41 -0.20
CA VAL A 61 -8.73 -7.51 1.28
C VAL A 61 -8.85 -8.97 1.70
N ALA A 62 -9.81 -9.71 1.15
CA ALA A 62 -10.01 -11.12 1.48
C ALA A 62 -8.76 -11.98 1.17
N GLU A 63 -8.14 -11.77 0.01
CA GLU A 63 -6.90 -12.47 -0.37
C GLU A 63 -5.75 -12.16 0.59
N LEU A 64 -5.52 -10.87 0.88
CA LEU A 64 -4.43 -10.45 1.74
C LEU A 64 -4.62 -10.87 3.19
N THR A 65 -5.86 -10.81 3.71
CA THR A 65 -6.18 -11.36 5.03
C THR A 65 -5.94 -12.87 5.10
N ALA A 66 -6.25 -13.62 4.04
CA ALA A 66 -5.92 -15.05 3.98
C ALA A 66 -4.39 -15.32 4.00
N LYS A 67 -3.57 -14.35 3.56
CA LYS A 67 -2.11 -14.36 3.68
C LYS A 67 -1.59 -13.84 5.03
N GLY A 68 -2.47 -13.50 5.97
CA GLY A 68 -2.12 -13.01 7.30
C GLY A 68 -1.87 -11.51 7.38
N VAL A 69 -2.27 -10.73 6.38
CA VAL A 69 -2.22 -9.27 6.43
C VAL A 69 -3.34 -8.72 7.32
N GLU A 70 -2.97 -7.85 8.25
CA GLU A 70 -3.91 -7.09 9.07
C GLU A 70 -4.28 -5.76 8.41
N PHE A 71 -5.57 -5.42 8.43
CA PHE A 71 -6.08 -4.12 8.00
C PHE A 71 -6.43 -3.27 9.22
N THR A 72 -5.89 -2.06 9.28
CA THR A 72 -6.06 -1.16 10.44
C THR A 72 -7.31 -0.29 10.33
N LYS A 73 -7.93 -0.21 9.16
CA LYS A 73 -9.12 0.59 8.87
C LYS A 73 -10.15 -0.24 8.11
N PRO A 74 -11.46 -0.04 8.34
CA PRO A 74 -12.48 -0.60 7.45
C PRO A 74 -12.36 0.01 6.05
N VAL A 75 -12.89 -0.69 5.04
CA VAL A 75 -13.09 -0.11 3.70
C VAL A 75 -14.02 1.10 3.82
N SER A 76 -13.62 2.21 3.21
CA SER A 76 -14.36 3.48 3.26
C SER A 76 -14.45 4.12 1.88
N ASP A 77 -15.64 4.61 1.54
CA ASP A 77 -15.88 5.33 0.27
C ASP A 77 -15.55 6.81 0.44
N GLN A 78 -14.62 7.30 -0.38
CA GLN A 78 -14.16 8.69 -0.38
C GLN A 78 -14.83 9.54 -1.48
N GLY A 79 -15.77 8.98 -2.24
CA GLY A 79 -16.44 9.60 -3.38
C GLY A 79 -15.64 9.54 -4.69
N TRP A 80 -14.31 9.48 -4.61
CA TRP A 80 -13.41 9.26 -5.75
C TRP A 80 -12.87 7.83 -5.82
N GLY A 81 -13.04 7.04 -4.75
CA GLY A 81 -12.78 5.61 -4.73
C GLY A 81 -12.86 5.03 -3.32
N LEU A 82 -12.54 3.74 -3.19
CA LEU A 82 -12.55 3.03 -1.92
C LEU A 82 -11.15 2.96 -1.33
N LEU A 83 -11.03 3.17 -0.02
CA LEU A 83 -9.77 3.09 0.71
C LEU A 83 -9.85 2.18 1.93
N THR A 84 -8.74 1.49 2.18
CA THR A 84 -8.39 0.90 3.49
C THR A 84 -6.87 1.04 3.72
N ALA A 85 -6.35 0.53 4.83
CA ALA A 85 -4.94 0.56 5.17
C ALA A 85 -4.46 -0.78 5.73
N LEU A 86 -3.33 -1.26 5.23
CA LEU A 86 -2.60 -2.42 5.73
C LEU A 86 -1.68 -2.00 6.88
N ALA A 87 -1.59 -2.83 7.92
CA ALA A 87 -0.53 -2.72 8.91
C ALA A 87 0.80 -3.19 8.30
N LEU A 88 1.86 -2.41 8.50
CA LEU A 88 3.22 -2.81 8.19
C LEU A 88 4.01 -3.14 9.47
N PRO A 89 5.04 -3.99 9.36
CA PRO A 89 6.01 -4.16 10.44
C PRO A 89 6.55 -2.81 10.93
N GLY A 90 6.68 -2.67 12.25
CA GLY A 90 7.10 -1.41 12.88
C GLY A 90 6.00 -0.35 13.06
N GLY A 91 4.73 -0.70 12.78
CA GLY A 91 3.56 0.13 13.10
C GLY A 91 3.24 1.23 12.08
N ALA A 92 3.90 1.23 10.92
CA ALA A 92 3.52 2.07 9.80
C ALA A 92 2.25 1.51 9.11
N GLU A 93 1.57 2.35 8.34
CA GLU A 93 0.44 1.95 7.51
C GLU A 93 0.78 2.13 6.03
N LEU A 94 0.21 1.27 5.18
CA LEU A 94 0.23 1.42 3.72
C LEU A 94 -1.21 1.41 3.19
N GLY A 95 -1.59 2.40 2.40
CA GLY A 95 -2.94 2.47 1.85
C GLY A 95 -3.20 1.42 0.77
N LEU A 96 -4.44 0.94 0.68
CA LEU A 96 -4.98 0.17 -0.44
C LEU A 96 -6.16 0.96 -1.02
N TYR A 97 -6.24 1.02 -2.35
CA TYR A 97 -7.13 1.90 -3.08
C TYR A 97 -7.76 1.19 -4.29
N GLU A 98 -9.08 1.32 -4.44
CA GLU A 98 -9.82 1.00 -5.67
C GLU A 98 -10.36 2.30 -6.27
N PRO A 99 -9.90 2.71 -7.47
CA PRO A 99 -10.41 3.90 -8.14
C PRO A 99 -11.87 3.72 -8.58
N ARG A 100 -12.69 4.75 -8.35
CA ARG A 100 -14.10 4.80 -8.81
C ARG A 100 -14.39 6.02 -9.67
N HIS A 101 -13.40 6.44 -10.46
CA HIS A 101 -13.53 7.54 -11.39
C HIS A 101 -13.10 7.10 -12.80
N PRO A 102 -13.65 7.72 -13.86
CA PRO A 102 -13.11 7.52 -15.20
C PRO A 102 -11.71 8.13 -15.27
N VAL A 103 -10.82 7.44 -16.00
CA VAL A 103 -9.55 7.99 -16.49
C VAL A 103 -9.70 8.51 -17.91
#